data_AF-A0A529SN06-F1
#
_entry.id   AF-A0A529SN06-F1
#
_cell.length_a   1.000
_cell.length_b   1.000
_cell.length_c   1.000
_cell.angle_alpha   90.00
_cell.angle_beta   90.00
_cell.angle_gamma   90.00
#
_symmetry.space_group_name_H-M   'P 1'
#
loop_
_entity.id
_entity.type
_entity.pdbx_description
1 polymer ?
#
loop_
_entity_poly.entity_id
_entity_poly.type
_entity_poly.pdbx_seq_one_letter_code
_entity_poly.pdbx_strand_id
1 'polypeptide(L)'
;VYHFMMTPGCDHRCQGCSFLADHIDGANQHLKHHDVSLVVVSRAPLAEILPYKRRMGWKFDWVSSYASDFNFDLQVSFTDKQIEAGDTTYNFEKRPLRSKDLPGTSVFYRDGNGDIFLTFLSRGRGGDALIGAYHYLDMTPKGRGETGPYHNLMDWVRLHDEYQDKDEDRPDCCA
;
A
#
# COMPACT_ATOMS: atom_id res chain seq x y z
N VAL A 1 6.39 -7.31 4.67
CA VAL A 1 6.18 -7.10 3.21
C VAL A 1 4.82 -6.43 2.99
N TYR A 2 4.82 -5.22 2.44
CA TYR A 2 3.59 -4.54 2.02
C TYR A 2 3.34 -4.76 0.52
N HIS A 3 2.15 -5.23 0.17
CA HIS A 3 1.74 -5.53 -1.20
C HIS A 3 1.08 -4.30 -1.82
N PHE A 4 1.83 -3.62 -2.68
CA PHE A 4 1.39 -2.42 -3.37
C PHE A 4 0.78 -2.80 -4.73
N MET A 5 -0.44 -2.32 -4.99
CA MET A 5 -1.16 -2.57 -6.24
C MET A 5 -0.47 -1.89 -7.43
N MET A 6 0.24 -2.67 -8.24
CA MET A 6 0.83 -2.20 -9.49
C MET A 6 1.09 -3.41 -10.39
N THR A 7 0.19 -3.63 -11.35
CA THR A 7 0.34 -4.71 -12.34
C THR A 7 1.35 -4.31 -13.40
N PRO A 8 1.96 -5.29 -14.11
CA PRO A 8 2.81 -4.98 -15.27
C PRO A 8 2.07 -4.14 -16.31
N GLY A 9 2.72 -3.09 -16.82
CA GLY A 9 2.14 -2.17 -17.80
C GLY A 9 1.02 -1.27 -17.26
N CYS A 10 0.89 -1.15 -15.94
CA CYS A 10 -0.14 -0.29 -15.34
C CYS A 10 0.31 1.17 -15.33
N ASP A 11 -0.48 2.05 -15.96
CA ASP A 11 -0.28 3.50 -15.84
C ASP A 11 -0.95 4.08 -14.58
N HIS A 12 -1.95 3.40 -14.04
CA HIS A 12 -2.65 3.84 -12.84
C HIS A 12 -1.77 3.66 -11.60
N ARG A 13 -1.69 4.70 -10.76
CA ARG A 13 -1.02 4.69 -9.46
C ARG A 13 -2.08 4.62 -8.37
N CYS A 14 -2.07 3.54 -7.60
CA CYS A 14 -3.09 3.30 -6.57
C CYS A 14 -2.97 4.34 -5.45
N GLN A 15 -3.92 5.28 -5.39
CA GLN A 15 -3.95 6.35 -4.38
C GLN A 15 -3.89 5.81 -2.94
N GLY A 16 -4.66 4.77 -2.62
CA GLY A 16 -4.65 4.17 -1.28
C GLY A 16 -3.32 3.50 -0.93
N CYS A 17 -2.67 2.83 -1.87
CA CYS A 17 -1.36 2.23 -1.63
C CYS A 17 -0.27 3.29 -1.46
N SER A 18 -0.31 4.35 -2.26
CA SER A 18 0.62 5.48 -2.15
C SER A 18 0.45 6.23 -0.84
N PHE A 19 -0.79 6.46 -0.42
CA PHE A 19 -1.09 7.09 0.86
C PHE A 19 -0.56 6.28 2.04
N LEU A 20 -0.67 4.95 2.03
CA LEU A 20 -0.02 4.12 3.05
C LEU A 20 1.50 4.20 2.95
N ALA A 21 2.06 4.12 1.74
CA ALA A 21 3.50 4.13 1.51
C ALA A 21 4.19 5.40 2.04
N ASP A 22 3.51 6.55 2.01
CA ASP A 22 3.99 7.81 2.60
C ASP A 22 4.31 7.73 4.09
N HIS A 23 3.75 6.76 4.81
CA HIS A 23 3.97 6.58 6.25
C HIS A 23 5.07 5.55 6.58
N ILE A 24 5.57 4.81 5.57
CA ILE A 24 6.51 3.72 5.78
C ILE A 24 7.87 4.24 6.23
N ASP A 25 8.42 5.26 5.55
CA ASP A 25 9.79 5.71 5.79
C ASP A 25 9.99 6.29 7.20
N GLY A 26 8.96 6.87 7.80
CA GLY A 26 8.98 7.31 9.20
C GLY A 26 9.16 6.14 10.17
N ALA A 27 8.34 5.09 10.03
CA ALA A 27 8.45 3.90 10.88
C ALA A 27 9.73 3.10 10.60
N ASN A 28 10.12 2.98 9.33
CA ASN A 28 11.25 2.17 8.87
C ASN A 28 12.60 2.63 9.46
N GLN A 29 12.74 3.90 9.83
CA GLN A 29 13.91 4.41 10.55
C GLN A 29 14.14 3.67 11.88
N HIS A 30 13.06 3.29 12.57
CA HIS A 30 13.15 2.60 13.86
C HIS A 30 13.19 1.09 13.69
N LEU A 31 12.38 0.53 12.77
CA LEU A 31 12.26 -0.93 12.58
C LEU A 31 13.60 -1.62 12.30
N LYS A 32 14.50 -0.96 11.57
CA LYS A 32 15.84 -1.48 11.26
C LYS A 32 16.72 -1.71 12.50
N HIS A 33 16.39 -1.08 13.63
CA HIS A 33 17.09 -1.26 14.90
C HIS A 33 16.44 -2.34 15.80
N HIS A 34 15.38 -2.99 15.32
CA HIS A 34 14.61 -4.00 16.07
C HIS A 34 14.54 -5.36 15.35
N ASP A 35 15.56 -5.69 14.54
CA ASP A 35 15.63 -6.94 13.75
C ASP A 35 14.41 -7.12 12.82
N VAL A 36 13.89 -6.00 12.30
CA VAL A 36 12.78 -6.00 11.34
C VAL A 36 13.24 -5.39 10.02
N SER A 37 13.06 -6.16 8.94
CA SER A 37 13.21 -5.66 7.57
C SER A 37 11.83 -5.39 6.96
N LEU A 38 11.66 -4.20 6.41
CA LEU A 38 10.44 -3.79 5.72
C LEU A 38 10.73 -3.55 4.24
N VAL A 39 9.98 -4.23 3.39
CA VAL A 39 9.97 -4.03 1.94
C VAL A 39 8.55 -3.84 1.42
N VAL A 40 8.43 -3.07 0.35
CA VAL A 40 7.23 -2.98 -0.49
C VAL A 40 7.42 -3.88 -1.70
N VAL A 41 6.37 -4.55 -2.15
CA VAL A 41 6.40 -5.44 -3.31
C VAL A 41 5.27 -5.11 -4.27
N SER A 42 5.56 -5.21 -5.57
CA SER A 42 4.56 -5.13 -6.63
C SER A 42 4.88 -6.11 -7.76
N ARG A 43 3.85 -6.50 -8.53
CA ARG A 43 4.03 -7.38 -9.68
C ARG A 43 4.68 -6.69 -10.87
N ALA A 44 4.61 -5.37 -10.97
CA ALA A 44 5.26 -4.64 -12.05
C ALA A 44 6.79 -4.86 -12.08
N PRO A 45 7.43 -4.90 -13.25
CA PRO A 45 8.88 -4.92 -13.37
C PRO A 45 9.56 -3.74 -12.65
N LEU A 46 10.79 -3.92 -12.18
CA LEU A 46 11.56 -2.85 -11.54
C LEU A 46 11.70 -1.60 -12.42
N ALA A 47 11.76 -1.76 -13.74
CA ALA A 47 11.83 -0.64 -14.69
C ALA A 47 10.61 0.29 -14.61
N GLU A 48 9.44 -0.22 -14.22
CA GLU A 48 8.21 0.56 -14.02
C GLU A 48 8.11 1.10 -12.58
N ILE A 49 8.56 0.31 -11.60
CA ILE A 49 8.51 0.68 -10.17
C ILE A 49 9.45 1.85 -9.85
N LEU A 50 10.72 1.77 -10.28
CA LEU A 50 11.77 2.68 -9.85
C LEU A 50 11.51 4.15 -10.23
N PRO A 51 11.02 4.50 -11.44
CA PRO A 51 10.63 5.86 -11.75
C PRO A 51 9.56 6.41 -10.81
N TYR A 52 8.56 5.59 -10.47
CA TYR A 52 7.50 6.01 -9.58
C TYR A 52 7.98 6.20 -8.14
N LYS A 53 8.78 5.25 -7.62
CA LYS A 53 9.46 5.40 -6.32
C LYS A 53 10.27 6.70 -6.24
N ARG A 54 11.01 7.04 -7.31
CA ARG A 54 11.78 8.29 -7.39
C ARG A 54 10.89 9.53 -7.37
N ARG A 55 9.79 9.53 -8.14
CA ARG A 55 8.81 10.63 -8.16
C ARG A 55 8.27 10.91 -6.75
N MET A 56 7.88 9.85 -6.03
CA MET A 56 7.31 9.96 -4.68
C MET A 56 8.37 10.15 -3.58
N GLY A 57 9.66 10.24 -3.92
CA GLY A 57 10.74 10.46 -2.94
C GLY A 57 11.00 9.33 -1.93
N TRP A 58 10.25 8.22 -1.99
CA TRP A 58 10.33 7.11 -1.03
C TRP A 58 11.70 6.46 -0.93
N LYS A 59 12.09 6.03 0.27
CA LYS A 59 13.40 5.44 0.59
C LYS A 59 13.35 3.95 0.84
N PHE A 60 12.24 3.41 1.36
CA PHE A 60 12.06 1.98 1.61
C PHE A 60 12.43 1.12 0.41
N ASP A 61 12.85 -0.12 0.66
CA ASP A 61 13.17 -1.05 -0.42
C ASP A 61 11.89 -1.50 -1.11
N TRP A 62 11.86 -1.35 -2.44
CA TRP A 62 10.74 -1.77 -3.27
C TRP A 62 11.23 -2.85 -4.22
N VAL A 63 10.74 -4.07 -4.01
CA VAL A 63 11.09 -5.26 -4.76
C VAL A 63 10.00 -5.59 -5.78
N SER A 64 10.37 -6.31 -6.83
CA SER A 64 9.43 -6.78 -7.84
C SER A 64 9.18 -8.28 -7.66
N SER A 65 7.91 -8.68 -7.72
CA SER A 65 7.47 -10.07 -7.86
C SER A 65 7.11 -10.39 -9.32
N TYR A 66 7.60 -9.61 -10.27
CA TYR A 66 7.36 -9.86 -11.69
C TYR A 66 7.80 -11.28 -12.06
N ALA A 67 6.97 -11.96 -12.86
CA ALA A 67 7.18 -13.34 -13.29
C ALA A 67 7.33 -14.37 -12.14
N SER A 68 6.78 -14.09 -10.96
CA SER A 68 6.59 -15.08 -9.89
C SER A 68 5.12 -15.20 -9.46
N ASP A 69 4.83 -16.24 -8.69
CA ASP A 69 3.54 -16.56 -8.09
C ASP A 69 3.33 -15.91 -6.71
N PHE A 70 4.34 -15.26 -6.14
CA PHE A 70 4.34 -14.75 -4.76
C PHE A 70 3.07 -13.96 -4.38
N ASN A 71 2.61 -13.00 -5.20
CA ASN A 71 1.41 -12.24 -4.88
C ASN A 71 0.10 -13.06 -5.00
N PHE A 72 0.09 -14.10 -5.84
CA PHE A 72 -1.04 -15.00 -5.98
C PHE A 72 -1.15 -15.94 -4.77
N ASP A 73 -0.02 -16.46 -4.27
CA ASP A 73 0.03 -17.28 -3.04
C ASP A 73 -0.48 -16.51 -1.82
N LEU A 74 -0.19 -15.21 -1.78
CA LEU A 74 -0.64 -14.30 -0.73
C LEU A 74 -2.10 -13.83 -0.92
N GLN A 75 -2.76 -14.30 -1.97
CA GLN A 75 -4.16 -13.99 -2.32
C GLN A 75 -4.42 -12.46 -2.38
N VAL A 76 -3.47 -11.74 -2.95
CA VAL A 76 -3.55 -10.30 -3.24
C VAL A 76 -3.48 -10.01 -4.74
N SER A 77 -3.25 -11.03 -5.57
CA SER A 77 -3.33 -10.95 -7.03
C SER A 77 -4.18 -12.08 -7.61
N PHE A 78 -4.82 -11.80 -8.73
CA PHE A 78 -5.78 -12.70 -9.37
C PHE A 78 -5.54 -12.76 -10.87
N THR A 79 -5.69 -13.96 -11.44
CA THR A 79 -5.66 -14.17 -12.89
C THR A 79 -6.97 -13.74 -13.52
N ASP A 80 -6.94 -13.43 -14.83
CA ASP A 80 -8.15 -13.06 -15.58
C ASP A 80 -9.21 -14.17 -15.50
N LYS A 81 -8.78 -15.43 -15.58
CA LYS A 81 -9.66 -16.59 -15.43
C LYS A 81 -10.34 -16.65 -14.06
N GLN A 82 -9.63 -16.36 -12.97
CA GLN A 82 -10.23 -16.33 -11.62
C GLN A 82 -11.26 -15.22 -11.49
N ILE A 83 -10.95 -14.03 -12.03
CA ILE A 83 -11.86 -12.88 -12.04
C ILE A 83 -13.13 -13.19 -12.84
N GLU A 84 -12.99 -13.73 -14.05
CA GLU A 84 -14.10 -14.11 -14.92
C GLU A 84 -15.00 -15.18 -14.29
N ALA A 85 -14.40 -16.16 -13.61
CA ALA A 85 -15.12 -17.22 -12.91
C ALA A 85 -15.71 -16.78 -11.55
N GLY A 86 -15.35 -15.60 -11.03
CA GLY A 86 -15.68 -15.18 -9.67
C GLY A 86 -15.01 -16.01 -8.57
N ASP A 87 -14.00 -16.82 -8.90
CA ASP A 87 -13.26 -17.65 -7.94
C ASP A 87 -12.08 -16.88 -7.35
N THR A 88 -12.40 -15.73 -6.76
CA THR A 88 -11.43 -14.85 -6.10
C THR A 88 -11.68 -14.86 -4.59
N THR A 89 -10.65 -15.27 -3.84
CA THR A 89 -10.66 -15.21 -2.37
C THR A 89 -9.83 -14.02 -1.91
N TYR A 90 -10.44 -13.11 -1.16
CA TYR A 90 -9.76 -11.95 -0.61
C TYR A 90 -10.33 -11.63 0.76
N ASN A 91 -9.44 -11.31 1.70
CA ASN A 91 -9.80 -11.08 3.10
C ASN A 91 -10.60 -12.26 3.72
N PHE A 92 -10.14 -13.48 3.44
CA PHE A 92 -10.73 -14.75 3.93
C PHE A 92 -12.15 -15.04 3.43
N GLU A 93 -12.63 -14.29 2.44
CA GLU A 93 -13.96 -14.46 1.86
C GLU A 93 -13.86 -14.65 0.34
N LYS A 94 -14.69 -15.56 -0.19
CA LYS A 94 -14.90 -15.65 -1.64
C LYS A 94 -15.87 -14.57 -2.08
N ARG A 95 -15.43 -13.71 -2.99
CA ARG A 95 -16.26 -12.62 -3.54
C ARG A 95 -15.81 -12.30 -4.95
N PRO A 96 -16.72 -11.96 -5.87
CA PRO A 96 -16.34 -11.55 -7.22
C PRO A 96 -15.55 -10.23 -7.15
N LEU A 97 -14.30 -10.27 -7.58
CA LEU A 97 -13.43 -9.11 -7.68
C LEU A 97 -13.23 -8.71 -9.13
N ARG A 98 -12.97 -7.42 -9.36
CA ARG A 98 -12.65 -6.86 -10.69
C ARG A 98 -11.21 -6.41 -10.84
N SER A 99 -10.50 -6.25 -9.73
CA SER A 99 -9.10 -5.80 -9.73
C SER A 99 -8.16 -7.00 -9.81
N LYS A 100 -7.11 -6.88 -10.61
CA LYS A 100 -6.06 -7.91 -10.74
C LYS A 100 -5.10 -7.94 -9.55
N ASP A 101 -4.94 -6.80 -8.87
CA ASP A 101 -4.14 -6.67 -7.64
C ASP A 101 -4.98 -5.97 -6.56
N LEU A 102 -4.78 -6.33 -5.31
CA LEU A 102 -5.35 -5.71 -4.11
C LEU A 102 -4.27 -5.52 -3.04
N PRO A 103 -4.44 -4.58 -2.09
CA PRO A 103 -3.42 -4.33 -1.09
C PRO A 103 -3.42 -5.40 0.01
N GLY A 104 -2.29 -5.56 0.67
CA GLY A 104 -2.18 -6.42 1.84
C GLY A 104 -0.85 -6.26 2.55
N THR A 105 -0.75 -6.83 3.75
CA THR A 105 0.47 -6.85 4.55
C THR A 105 0.73 -8.28 4.98
N SER A 106 1.96 -8.72 4.81
CA SER A 106 2.42 -10.04 5.26
C SER A 106 3.70 -9.91 6.08
N VAL A 107 3.82 -10.72 7.12
CA VAL A 107 5.04 -10.82 7.95
C VAL A 107 5.53 -12.25 7.88
N PHE A 108 6.84 -12.36 7.65
CA PHE A 108 7.54 -13.63 7.60
C PHE A 108 8.59 -13.66 8.70
N TYR A 109 8.77 -14.85 9.28
CA TYR A 109 9.85 -15.14 10.20
C TYR A 109 10.71 -16.24 9.61
N ARG A 110 12.04 -16.09 9.68
CA ARG A 110 12.99 -17.14 9.30
C ARG A 110 13.66 -17.64 10.58
N ASP A 111 13.56 -18.94 10.84
CA ASP A 111 14.17 -19.52 12.03
C ASP A 111 15.68 -19.82 11.84
N GLY A 112 16.29 -20.43 12.85
CA GLY A 112 17.71 -20.80 12.82
C GLY A 112 18.06 -21.94 11.84
N ASN A 113 17.07 -22.72 11.39
CA ASN A 113 17.23 -23.78 10.39
C ASN A 113 17.07 -23.24 8.96
N GLY A 114 16.57 -22.02 8.81
CA GLY A 114 16.30 -21.39 7.52
C GLY A 114 14.86 -21.56 7.03
N ASP A 115 13.99 -22.17 7.83
CA ASP A 115 12.57 -22.33 7.50
C ASP A 115 11.85 -20.99 7.56
N ILE A 116 10.94 -20.75 6.61
CA ILE A 116 10.19 -19.49 6.49
C ILE A 116 8.74 -19.71 6.88
N PHE A 117 8.27 -18.93 7.85
CA PHE A 117 6.91 -18.99 8.37
C PHE A 117 6.16 -17.71 8.02
N LEU A 118 4.94 -17.82 7.48
CA LEU A 118 3.99 -16.72 7.39
C LEU A 118 3.31 -16.54 8.76
N THR A 119 3.70 -15.51 9.51
CA THR A 119 3.24 -15.30 10.90
C THR A 119 2.11 -14.29 11.01
N PHE A 120 1.93 -13.44 10.00
CA PHE A 120 0.84 -12.48 9.93
C PHE A 120 0.44 -12.23 8.48
N LEU A 121 -0.86 -12.12 8.24
CA LEU A 121 -1.44 -11.71 6.97
C LEU A 121 -2.66 -10.82 7.23
N SER A 122 -2.67 -9.64 6.64
CA SER A 122 -3.83 -8.76 6.61
C SER A 122 -4.10 -8.26 5.19
N ARG A 123 -5.37 -8.03 4.90
CA ARG A 123 -5.90 -7.61 3.58
C ARG A 123 -6.99 -6.57 3.80
N GLY A 124 -7.43 -5.91 2.74
CA GLY A 124 -8.45 -4.88 2.81
C GLY A 124 -8.00 -3.72 3.69
N ARG A 125 -8.79 -3.39 4.72
CA ARG A 125 -8.48 -2.33 5.69
C ARG A 125 -7.49 -2.74 6.78
N GLY A 126 -6.94 -3.94 6.71
CA GLY A 126 -5.89 -4.39 7.63
C GLY A 126 -4.59 -3.57 7.57
N GLY A 127 -4.42 -2.71 6.55
CA GLY A 127 -3.32 -1.76 6.44
C GLY A 127 -3.54 -0.42 7.16
N ASP A 128 -4.77 -0.09 7.57
CA ASP A 128 -5.10 1.22 8.16
C ASP A 128 -4.27 1.56 9.39
N ALA A 129 -3.90 0.56 10.20
CA ALA A 129 -3.07 0.75 11.38
C ALA A 129 -1.69 1.33 11.04
N LEU A 130 -1.22 1.14 9.81
CA LEU A 130 0.06 1.65 9.30
C LEU A 130 -0.04 3.09 8.78
N ILE A 131 -1.24 3.67 8.72
CA ILE A 131 -1.51 5.00 8.17
C ILE A 131 -1.58 6.01 9.31
N GLY A 132 -0.45 6.69 9.58
CA GLY A 132 -0.35 7.73 10.60
C GLY A 132 -1.40 8.85 10.45
N ALA A 133 -1.62 9.34 9.23
CA ALA A 133 -2.58 10.42 8.95
C ALA A 133 -4.02 10.06 9.37
N TYR A 134 -4.44 8.80 9.24
CA TYR A 134 -5.76 8.36 9.72
C TYR A 134 -5.89 8.47 11.23
N HIS A 135 -4.87 8.10 11.98
CA HIS A 135 -4.89 8.25 13.44
C HIS A 135 -5.03 9.72 13.87
N TYR A 136 -4.40 10.64 13.14
CA TYR A 136 -4.61 12.08 13.37
C TYR A 136 -6.02 12.53 13.04
N LEU A 137 -6.55 12.15 11.87
CA LEU A 137 -7.89 12.53 11.43
C LEU A 137 -8.99 12.00 12.36
N ASP A 138 -8.84 10.77 12.87
CA ASP A 138 -9.79 10.14 13.80
C ASP A 138 -9.92 10.88 15.13
N MET A 139 -8.90 11.65 15.54
CA MET A 139 -8.96 12.51 16.72
C MET A 139 -9.70 13.84 16.47
N THR A 140 -9.97 14.18 15.21
CA THR A 140 -10.61 15.45 14.86
C THR A 140 -12.14 15.33 14.77
N PRO A 141 -12.91 16.39 15.03
CA PRO A 141 -14.38 16.34 14.97
C PRO A 141 -14.96 15.97 13.59
N LYS A 142 -14.19 16.14 12.51
CA LYS A 142 -14.62 15.81 11.14
C LYS A 142 -14.24 14.38 10.75
N GLY A 143 -13.51 13.66 11.60
CA GLY A 143 -12.99 12.33 11.29
C GLY A 143 -12.16 12.32 10.00
N ARG A 144 -12.26 11.21 9.26
CA ARG A 144 -11.46 10.98 8.04
C ARG A 144 -11.93 11.72 6.79
N GLY A 145 -13.02 12.50 6.85
CA GLY A 145 -13.51 13.24 5.67
C GLY A 145 -14.00 12.35 4.51
N GLU A 146 -14.33 11.09 4.78
CA GLU A 146 -14.86 10.09 3.81
C GLU A 146 -16.38 10.27 3.61
N THR A 147 -16.80 11.50 3.31
CA THR A 147 -18.21 11.91 3.19
C THR A 147 -18.67 12.06 1.74
N GLY A 148 -17.84 11.66 0.78
CA GLY A 148 -18.15 11.73 -0.65
C GLY A 148 -18.96 10.51 -1.12
N PRO A 149 -19.15 10.35 -2.44
CA PRO A 149 -19.98 9.30 -3.01
C PRO A 149 -19.43 7.89 -2.78
N TYR A 150 -18.13 7.74 -2.52
CA TYR A 150 -17.51 6.44 -2.29
C TYR A 150 -17.49 6.04 -0.81
N HIS A 151 -17.70 7.00 0.09
CA HIS A 151 -17.64 6.83 1.55
C HIS A 151 -16.37 6.10 2.01
N ASN A 152 -15.25 6.44 1.39
CA ASN A 152 -13.94 5.87 1.68
C ASN A 152 -12.81 6.82 1.25
N LEU A 153 -11.57 6.37 1.40
CA LEU A 153 -10.35 7.13 1.08
C LEU A 153 -10.37 7.80 -0.31
N MET A 154 -11.04 7.21 -1.30
CA MET A 154 -11.09 7.72 -2.67
C MET A 154 -11.78 9.09 -2.78
N ASP A 155 -12.57 9.47 -1.76
CA ASP A 155 -13.29 10.75 -1.75
C ASP A 155 -12.33 11.95 -1.74
N TRP A 156 -11.17 11.84 -1.07
CA TRP A 156 -10.28 12.98 -0.86
C TRP A 156 -8.79 12.68 -1.07
N VAL A 157 -8.35 11.43 -0.90
CA VAL A 157 -6.93 11.09 -1.01
C VAL A 157 -6.45 11.34 -2.44
N ARG A 158 -5.30 12.01 -2.56
CA ARG A 158 -4.53 12.20 -3.79
C ARG A 158 -3.11 11.70 -3.56
N LEU A 159 -2.33 11.57 -4.64
CA LEU A 159 -0.89 11.44 -4.48
C LEU A 159 -0.36 12.70 -3.76
N HIS A 160 0.66 12.56 -2.91
CA HIS A 160 1.11 13.70 -2.10
C HIS A 160 1.61 14.90 -2.91
N ASP A 161 1.97 14.69 -4.18
CA ASP A 161 2.42 15.72 -5.12
C ASP A 161 1.29 16.25 -6.02
N GLU A 162 0.04 15.84 -5.78
CA GLU A 162 -1.15 16.21 -6.54
C GLU A 162 -2.20 16.96 -5.69
N TYR A 163 -1.92 17.23 -4.41
CA TYR A 163 -2.76 18.13 -3.62
C TYR A 163 -2.61 19.57 -4.13
N GLN A 164 -3.73 20.28 -4.23
CA GLN A 164 -3.71 21.72 -4.48
C GLN A 164 -3.49 22.42 -3.14
N ASP A 165 -2.36 23.11 -3.01
CA ASP A 165 -2.19 24.05 -1.91
C ASP A 165 -3.21 25.18 -2.08
N LYS A 166 -3.89 25.54 -1.00
CA LYS A 166 -4.65 26.79 -0.99
C LYS A 166 -3.61 27.90 -1.01
N ASP A 167 -3.66 28.76 -2.03
CA ASP A 167 -2.78 29.92 -2.21
C ASP A 167 -2.28 30.49 -0.87
N GLU A 168 -0.96 30.45 -0.68
CA GLU A 168 -0.28 30.98 0.51
C GLU A 168 -0.31 32.51 0.50
N ASP A 169 -1.47 33.10 0.76
CA ASP A 169 -1.54 34.47 1.28
C ASP A 169 -1.44 34.39 2.82
N ARG A 170 -0.23 34.09 3.31
CA ARG A 170 0.13 34.34 4.71
C ARG A 170 1.47 35.06 4.79
N PRO A 171 1.53 36.27 5.37
CA PRO A 171 2.79 36.93 5.63
C PRO A 171 3.60 36.13 6.65
N ASP A 172 4.88 35.94 6.35
CA ASP A 172 5.87 35.32 7.23
C ASP A 172 5.85 36.01 8.60
N CYS A 173 5.55 35.26 9.65
CA CYS A 173 5.57 35.76 11.03
C CYS A 173 6.88 35.45 11.77
N CYS A 174 7.91 34.97 11.05
CA CYS A 174 9.18 34.52 11.66
C CYS A 174 10.42 34.93 10.84
N ALA A 175 10.51 36.21 10.45
CA ALA A 175 11.79 36.85 10.14
C ALA A 175 12.47 37.37 11.42
#